data_AF-A0A158K9X4-F1
#
_entry.id   AF-A0A158K9X4-F1
#
_cell.length_a   1.000
_cell.length_b   1.000
_cell.length_c   1.000
_cell.angle_alpha   90.00
_cell.angle_beta   90.00
_cell.angle_gamma   90.00
#
_symmetry.space_group_name_H-M   'P 1'
#
loop_
_entity.id
_entity.type
_entity.pdbx_description
1 polymer ?
#
loop_
_entity_poly.entity_id
_entity_poly.type
_entity_poly.pdbx_seq_one_letter_code
_entity_poly.pdbx_strand_id
1 'polypeptide(L)'
;MTEAKLTKWNHFHDWYLDRVSIGPNAEPRELTLGLYLEDKRASVTFEGVTCFSLEGLGLLNIVYSIRIVEATGKNYDDVSAALNKGERLSKRKGANLAFMYASLGAELAIEFDSLRIESAAG
;
A
#
# COMPACT_ATOMS: atom_id res chain seq x y z
N MET A 1 -11.48 10.88 1.37
CA MET A 1 -10.42 11.44 2.25
C MET A 1 -9.07 10.76 2.05
N THR A 2 -9.04 9.45 1.79
CA THR A 2 -7.84 8.63 1.57
C THR A 2 -6.97 9.12 0.40
N GLU A 3 -7.55 9.30 -0.80
CA GLU A 3 -6.79 9.77 -1.99
C GLU A 3 -6.18 11.17 -1.79
N ALA A 4 -6.93 12.09 -1.17
CA ALA A 4 -6.42 13.44 -0.87
C ALA A 4 -5.21 13.45 0.07
N LYS A 5 -5.04 12.42 0.91
CA LYS A 5 -3.82 12.25 1.71
C LYS A 5 -2.64 11.91 0.80
N LEU A 6 -2.80 10.97 -0.14
CA LEU A 6 -1.75 10.57 -1.09
C LEU A 6 -1.34 11.70 -2.03
N THR A 7 -2.27 12.54 -2.49
CA THR A 7 -1.97 13.69 -3.36
C THR A 7 -0.99 14.68 -2.72
N LYS A 8 -1.08 14.90 -1.40
CA LYS A 8 -0.14 15.79 -0.67
C LYS A 8 1.32 15.30 -0.72
N TRP A 9 1.51 14.00 -0.94
CA TRP A 9 2.82 13.36 -1.02
C TRP A 9 3.23 13.04 -2.46
N ASN A 10 2.54 13.63 -3.46
CA ASN A 10 2.71 13.29 -4.87
C ASN A 10 2.61 11.78 -5.14
N HIS A 11 1.72 11.09 -4.41
CA HIS A 11 1.54 9.63 -4.49
C HIS A 11 2.83 8.82 -4.26
N PHE A 12 3.82 9.41 -3.58
CA PHE A 12 5.14 8.82 -3.34
C PHE A 12 5.91 8.48 -4.62
N HIS A 13 5.66 9.19 -5.73
CA HIS A 13 6.43 9.03 -6.96
C HIS A 13 7.94 9.20 -6.69
N ASP A 14 8.75 8.25 -7.17
CA ASP A 14 10.21 8.12 -6.99
C ASP A 14 10.68 7.84 -5.56
N TRP A 15 9.78 7.63 -4.61
CA TRP A 15 10.18 7.20 -3.26
C TRP A 15 10.63 5.74 -3.28
N TYR A 16 11.61 5.44 -2.45
CA TYR A 16 12.07 4.07 -2.23
C TYR A 16 11.24 3.39 -1.15
N LEU A 17 10.86 2.14 -1.39
CA LEU A 17 10.29 1.24 -0.38
C LEU A 17 11.41 0.47 0.31
N ASP A 18 11.61 0.71 1.61
CA ASP A 18 12.64 0.05 2.42
C ASP A 18 12.09 -0.88 3.50
N ARG A 19 10.80 -0.76 3.82
CA ARG A 19 10.16 -1.58 4.85
C ARG A 19 8.73 -1.93 4.46
N VAL A 20 8.39 -3.21 4.64
CA VAL A 20 7.01 -3.70 4.65
C VAL A 20 6.83 -4.44 5.96
N SER A 21 5.88 -4.00 6.79
CA SER A 21 5.60 -4.64 8.07
C SER A 21 4.11 -4.85 8.26
N ILE A 22 3.74 -6.05 8.69
CA ILE A 22 2.37 -6.40 9.05
C ILE A 22 2.26 -6.59 10.57
N GLY A 23 1.24 -6.01 11.18
CA GLY A 23 0.99 -6.15 12.62
C GLY A 23 -0.24 -5.35 13.07
N PRO A 24 -0.78 -5.59 14.27
CA PRO A 24 -0.46 -6.71 15.16
C PRO A 24 -0.85 -8.07 14.54
N ASN A 25 -0.41 -9.19 15.13
CA ASN A 25 -0.87 -10.53 14.73
C ASN A 25 -2.26 -10.86 15.31
N ALA A 26 -3.18 -9.91 15.19
CA ALA A 26 -4.57 -9.98 15.60
C ALA A 26 -5.37 -8.97 14.75
N GLU A 27 -6.68 -9.16 14.65
CA GLU A 27 -7.54 -8.17 13.99
C GLU A 27 -7.85 -7.00 14.94
N PRO A 28 -7.91 -5.75 14.45
CA PRO A 28 -7.61 -5.34 13.07
C PRO A 28 -6.10 -5.33 12.79
N ARG A 29 -5.70 -5.83 11.61
CA ARG A 29 -4.31 -5.81 11.16
C ARG A 29 -4.00 -4.49 10.45
N GLU A 30 -2.75 -4.07 10.55
CA GLU A 30 -2.17 -2.96 9.83
C GLU A 30 -1.04 -3.44 8.92
N LEU A 31 -0.94 -2.83 7.74
CA LEU A 31 0.21 -2.96 6.84
C LEU A 31 0.88 -1.59 6.77
N THR A 32 2.14 -1.50 7.18
CA THR A 32 2.91 -0.26 7.13
C THR A 32 4.04 -0.38 6.11
N LEU A 33 4.09 0.57 5.19
CA LEU A 33 5.18 0.80 4.26
C LEU A 33 6.10 1.87 4.83
N GLY A 34 7.40 1.58 4.94
CA GLY A 34 8.44 2.58 5.14
C GLY A 34 8.93 3.08 3.79
N LEU A 35 8.86 4.39 3.60
CA LEU A 35 9.23 5.05 2.37
C LEU A 35 10.26 6.15 2.65
N TYR A 36 11.22 6.34 1.74
CA TYR A 36 12.13 7.47 1.79
C TYR A 36 12.39 8.11 0.42
N LEU A 37 12.70 9.39 0.42
CA LEU A 37 13.18 10.15 -0.75
C LEU A 37 14.25 11.13 -0.25
N GLU A 38 15.49 10.91 -0.65
CA GLU A 38 16.66 11.65 -0.15
C GLU A 38 16.72 11.62 1.40
N ASP A 39 16.59 12.78 2.04
CA ASP A 39 16.59 12.97 3.50
C ASP A 39 15.19 12.84 4.14
N LYS A 40 14.14 12.68 3.33
CA LYS A 40 12.76 12.59 3.81
C LYS A 40 12.35 11.15 4.05
N ARG A 41 11.64 10.91 5.15
CA ARG A 41 11.01 9.61 5.45
C ARG A 41 9.53 9.76 5.73
N ALA A 42 8.77 8.76 5.35
CA ALA A 42 7.36 8.66 5.63
C ALA A 42 6.97 7.20 5.92
N SER A 43 5.93 7.03 6.71
CA SER A 43 5.25 5.75 6.87
C SER A 43 3.84 5.86 6.30
N VAL A 44 3.46 4.89 5.48
CA VAL A 44 2.11 4.75 4.95
C VAL A 44 1.49 3.51 5.59
N THR A 45 0.54 3.72 6.48
CA THR A 45 -0.13 2.65 7.23
C THR A 45 -1.54 2.47 6.71
N PHE A 46 -1.80 1.28 6.17
CA PHE A 46 -3.12 0.78 5.83
C PHE A 46 -3.69 0.09 7.07
N GLU A 47 -4.81 0.59 7.58
CA GLU A 47 -5.47 0.11 8.79
C GLU A 47 -6.64 -0.81 8.40
N GLY A 48 -6.87 -1.85 9.19
CA GLY A 48 -7.97 -2.80 8.95
C GLY A 48 -7.72 -3.67 7.71
N VAL A 49 -6.48 -4.06 7.45
CA VAL A 49 -6.10 -4.87 6.28
C VAL A 49 -6.73 -6.25 6.38
N THR A 50 -7.44 -6.62 5.32
CA THR A 50 -8.15 -7.90 5.21
C THR A 50 -7.50 -8.81 4.18
N CYS A 51 -6.77 -8.25 3.20
CA CYS A 51 -6.03 -9.01 2.21
C CYS A 51 -4.91 -8.17 1.61
N PHE A 52 -3.79 -8.80 1.28
CA PHE A 52 -2.71 -8.13 0.56
C PHE A 52 -2.00 -9.10 -0.39
N SER A 53 -1.39 -8.56 -1.44
CA SER A 53 -0.45 -9.27 -2.29
C SER A 53 0.81 -8.42 -2.44
N LEU A 54 1.97 -9.07 -2.47
CA LEU A 54 3.27 -8.46 -2.69
C LEU A 54 4.00 -9.27 -3.76
N GLU A 55 4.40 -8.62 -4.84
CA GLU A 55 5.17 -9.24 -5.92
C GLU A 55 6.41 -8.41 -6.23
N GLY A 56 7.47 -9.04 -6.74
CA GLY A 56 8.62 -8.33 -7.30
C GLY A 56 9.56 -7.61 -6.31
N LEU A 57 9.44 -7.86 -5.00
CA LEU A 57 10.33 -7.25 -4.00
C LEU A 57 11.80 -7.59 -4.30
N GLY A 58 12.58 -6.58 -4.65
CA GLY A 58 13.98 -6.72 -5.05
C GLY A 58 14.93 -5.95 -4.13
N LEU A 59 16.21 -5.86 -4.53
CA LEU A 59 17.23 -5.06 -3.86
C LEU A 59 16.90 -3.55 -3.90
N LEU A 60 16.24 -3.09 -4.96
CA LEU A 60 15.74 -1.73 -5.12
C LEU A 60 14.24 -1.80 -5.40
N ASN A 61 13.47 -0.98 -4.70
CA ASN A 61 12.03 -0.87 -4.86
C ASN A 61 11.67 0.61 -4.95
N ILE A 62 11.32 1.08 -6.14
CA ILE A 62 11.03 2.48 -6.44
C ILE A 62 9.56 2.58 -6.80
N VAL A 63 8.84 3.41 -6.06
CA VAL A 63 7.41 3.64 -6.23
C VAL A 63 7.18 4.52 -7.45
N TYR A 64 6.40 4.02 -8.41
CA TYR A 64 5.81 4.87 -9.45
C TYR A 64 4.62 5.65 -8.88
N SER A 65 3.72 4.96 -8.19
CA SER A 65 2.56 5.64 -7.58
C SER A 65 1.83 4.74 -6.58
N ILE A 66 1.35 5.31 -5.47
CA ILE A 66 0.33 4.67 -4.61
C ILE A 66 -1.04 5.29 -4.90
N ARG A 67 -2.02 4.45 -5.23
CA ARG A 67 -3.36 4.87 -5.65
C ARG A 67 -4.46 4.11 -4.92
N ILE A 68 -5.56 4.81 -4.62
CA ILE A 68 -6.83 4.15 -4.29
C ILE A 68 -7.50 3.70 -5.59
N VAL A 69 -8.02 2.48 -5.58
CA VAL A 69 -8.61 1.83 -6.75
C VAL A 69 -10.13 1.84 -6.57
N GLU A 70 -10.81 2.62 -7.41
CA GLU A 70 -12.27 2.72 -7.38
C GLU A 70 -12.93 1.48 -7.99
N ALA A 71 -14.06 1.06 -7.45
CA ALA A 71 -14.81 -0.12 -7.92
C ALA A 71 -15.23 -0.06 -9.40
N THR A 72 -15.42 1.15 -9.93
CA THR A 72 -15.77 1.39 -11.34
C THR A 72 -14.56 1.72 -12.22
N GLY A 73 -13.35 1.71 -11.64
CA GLY A 73 -12.11 2.03 -12.33
C GLY A 73 -11.61 0.87 -13.18
N LYS A 74 -10.93 1.18 -14.29
CA LYS A 74 -10.39 0.18 -15.22
C LYS A 74 -9.45 -0.84 -14.57
N ASN A 75 -8.76 -0.45 -13.50
CA ASN A 75 -7.76 -1.28 -12.84
C ASN A 75 -8.34 -2.13 -11.70
N TYR A 76 -9.65 -2.01 -11.41
CA TYR A 76 -10.26 -2.69 -10.26
C TYR A 76 -10.19 -4.22 -10.38
N ASP A 77 -10.47 -4.74 -11.58
CA ASP A 77 -10.47 -6.19 -11.83
C ASP A 77 -9.06 -6.77 -11.71
N ASP A 78 -8.05 -6.07 -12.25
CA ASP A 78 -6.65 -6.49 -12.16
C ASP A 78 -6.15 -6.53 -10.71
N VAL A 79 -6.45 -5.47 -9.94
CA VAL A 79 -6.07 -5.37 -8.53
C VAL A 79 -6.80 -6.41 -7.69
N SER A 80 -8.08 -6.66 -7.98
CA SER A 80 -8.86 -7.73 -7.35
C SER A 80 -8.29 -9.11 -7.68
N ALA A 81 -7.85 -9.34 -8.91
CA ALA A 81 -7.22 -10.59 -9.32
C ALA A 81 -5.87 -10.80 -8.62
N ALA A 82 -5.06 -9.75 -8.46
CA ALA A 82 -3.83 -9.81 -7.68
C ALA A 82 -4.12 -10.15 -6.20
N LEU A 83 -5.11 -9.52 -5.59
CA LEU A 83 -5.56 -9.83 -4.22
C LEU A 83 -6.08 -11.27 -4.06
N ASN A 84 -6.73 -11.82 -5.09
CA ASN A 84 -7.20 -13.22 -5.06
C ASN A 84 -6.06 -14.24 -5.06
N LYS A 85 -4.86 -13.85 -5.53
CA LYS A 85 -3.63 -14.66 -5.45
C LYS A 85 -2.82 -14.41 -4.18
N GLY A 86 -3.08 -13.30 -3.49
CA GLY A 86 -2.40 -12.88 -2.29
C GLY A 86 -2.88 -13.60 -1.02
N GLU A 87 -2.49 -13.06 0.13
CA GLU A 87 -2.83 -13.58 1.44
C GLU A 87 -4.12 -12.95 1.96
N ARG A 88 -5.13 -13.79 2.25
CA ARG A 88 -6.37 -13.40 2.91
C ARG A 88 -6.18 -13.50 4.42
N LEU A 89 -6.21 -12.35 5.10
CA LEU A 89 -5.92 -12.23 6.53
C LEU A 89 -7.18 -12.21 7.39
N SER A 90 -8.32 -11.86 6.80
CA SER A 90 -9.62 -11.80 7.46
C SER A 90 -10.71 -12.40 6.59
N LYS A 91 -11.80 -12.87 7.22
CA LYS A 91 -13.04 -13.24 6.53
C LYS A 91 -13.86 -12.00 6.11
N ARG A 92 -13.59 -10.85 6.73
CA ARG A 92 -14.23 -9.58 6.39
C ARG A 92 -13.63 -9.02 5.10
N LYS A 93 -14.42 -8.19 4.41
CA LYS A 93 -13.93 -7.32 3.33
C LYS A 93 -13.57 -5.94 3.86
N GLY A 94 -12.40 -5.45 3.45
CA GLY A 94 -11.99 -4.05 3.67
C GLY A 94 -12.86 -3.09 2.86
N ALA A 95 -12.96 -1.84 3.31
CA ALA A 95 -13.76 -0.82 2.64
C ALA A 95 -13.14 -0.28 1.34
N ASN A 96 -11.82 -0.40 1.17
CA ASN A 96 -11.05 0.21 0.08
C ASN A 96 -10.05 -0.78 -0.52
N LEU A 97 -9.74 -0.56 -1.80
CA LEU A 97 -8.60 -1.16 -2.48
C LEU A 97 -7.53 -0.10 -2.75
N ALA A 98 -6.27 -0.47 -2.61
CA ALA A 98 -5.13 0.31 -3.05
C ALA A 98 -4.17 -0.55 -3.87
N PHE A 99 -3.45 0.12 -4.77
CA PHE A 99 -2.33 -0.47 -5.47
C PHE A 99 -1.11 0.45 -5.39
N MET A 100 0.06 -0.14 -5.15
CA MET A 100 1.36 0.50 -5.30
C MET A 100 1.99 0.01 -6.59
N TYR A 101 2.06 0.89 -7.58
CA TYR A 101 2.74 0.65 -8.85
C TYR A 101 4.23 0.88 -8.68
N ALA A 102 5.03 0.00 -9.25
CA ALA A 102 6.49 0.10 -9.24
C ALA A 102 6.99 0.83 -10.48
N SER A 103 7.95 1.74 -10.30
CA SER A 103 8.90 2.08 -11.36
C SER A 103 9.94 0.96 -11.48
N LEU A 104 10.29 0.34 -10.34
CA LEU A 104 11.19 -0.80 -10.23
C LEU A 104 10.89 -1.60 -8.96
N GLY A 105 10.93 -2.93 -9.04
CA GLY A 105 10.83 -3.80 -7.87
C GLY A 105 9.38 -4.07 -7.45
N ALA A 106 9.08 -3.83 -6.17
CA ALA A 106 7.85 -4.28 -5.54
C ALA A 106 6.56 -3.63 -6.08
N GLU A 107 5.57 -4.46 -6.37
CA GLU A 107 4.17 -4.05 -6.53
C GLU A 107 3.31 -4.63 -5.40
N LEU A 108 2.33 -3.85 -4.94
CA LEU A 108 1.44 -4.27 -3.84
C LEU A 108 -0.02 -3.99 -4.18
N ALA A 109 -0.87 -5.00 -3.96
CA ALA A 109 -2.32 -4.85 -3.93
C ALA A 109 -2.81 -5.00 -2.48
N ILE A 110 -3.68 -4.11 -2.01
CA ILE A 110 -4.08 -4.05 -0.59
C ILE A 110 -5.59 -3.81 -0.47
N GLU A 111 -6.28 -4.65 0.30
CA GLU A 111 -7.68 -4.49 0.73
C GLU A 111 -7.68 -4.07 2.21
N PHE A 112 -8.26 -2.90 2.53
CA PHE A 112 -8.12 -2.25 3.84
C PHE A 112 -9.28 -1.28 4.15
N ASP A 113 -9.32 -0.69 5.35
CA ASP A 113 -10.38 0.24 5.74
C ASP A 113 -9.99 1.71 5.65
N SER A 114 -8.86 2.08 6.22
CA SER A 114 -8.40 3.47 6.28
C SER A 114 -6.89 3.59 6.09
N LEU A 115 -6.45 4.79 5.70
CA LEU A 115 -5.04 5.10 5.45
C LEU A 115 -4.59 6.21 6.38
N ARG A 116 -3.44 6.00 7.02
CA ARG A 116 -2.68 7.00 7.75
C ARG A 116 -1.32 7.21 7.08
N ILE A 117 -0.88 8.46 7.04
CA ILE A 117 0.43 8.83 6.51
C ILE A 117 1.11 9.75 7.51
N GLU A 118 2.32 9.40 7.91
CA GLU A 118 3.10 10.11 8.93
C GLU A 118 4.50 10.38 8.40
N SER A 119 5.00 11.60 8.56
CA SER A 119 6.44 11.86 8.39
C SER A 119 7.20 11.13 9.49
N ALA A 120 8.25 10.39 9.13
CA ALA A 120 9.13 9.76 10.11
C ALA A 120 10.37 10.63 10.32
N ALA A 121 10.87 10.68 11.56
CA ALA A 121 12.20 11.22 11.82
C ALA A 121 13.24 10.31 11.14
N GLY A 122 14.27 10.94 10.56
CA GLY A 122 15.41 10.29 9.89
C GLY A 122 16.16 9.34 10.80
#